data_AF-A1VVN2-F1
#
_entry.id   AF-A1VVN2-F1
#
_cell.length_a   1.000
_cell.length_b   1.000
_cell.length_c   1.000
_cell.angle_alpha   90.00
_cell.angle_beta   90.00
_cell.angle_gamma   90.00
#
_symmetry.space_group_name_H-M   'P 1'
#
loop_
_entity.id
_entity.type
_entity.pdbx_description
1 polymer ?
#
loop_
_entity_poly.entity_id
_entity_poly.type
_entity_poly.pdbx_seq_one_letter_code
_entity_poly.pdbx_strand_id
1 'polypeptide(L)'
;MQQRHVPHRETFGYETKFKREQCLKWPKTHANDAVAACLEDGEVVLPMARILIKNHMASGDYQQTAGRHSQQRLPTGKLFGLRKGDKVATPHGVGFVKGKRSTGYFAIADLDGTVIHASAKAINCIRLAARKTTQIESHTVAELILGRQVRDIRVQAEKENKKVKKTKNSAAQPPAFYLPGLNPGVSRAP
;
A
#
# COMPACT_ATOMS: atom_id res chain seq x y z
N MET A 1 39.10 6.80 -32.91
CA MET A 1 37.72 6.52 -32.44
C MET A 1 36.79 7.47 -33.16
N GLN A 2 35.92 6.98 -34.05
CA GLN A 2 34.89 7.81 -34.68
C GLN A 2 33.85 8.21 -33.63
N GLN A 3 33.57 9.51 -33.51
CA GLN A 3 32.46 10.02 -32.70
C GLN A 3 31.16 9.49 -33.29
N ARG A 4 30.42 8.68 -32.52
CA ARG A 4 29.05 8.28 -32.89
C ARG A 4 28.15 9.48 -32.68
N HIS A 5 27.74 10.13 -33.76
CA HIS A 5 26.68 11.12 -33.70
C HIS A 5 25.34 10.39 -33.54
N VAL A 6 24.73 10.49 -32.36
CA VAL A 6 23.37 9.99 -32.14
C VAL A 6 22.40 11.10 -32.60
N PRO A 7 21.46 10.82 -33.52
CA PRO A 7 20.45 11.79 -33.90
C PRO A 7 19.57 12.10 -32.69
N HIS A 8 19.34 13.38 -32.43
CA HIS A 8 18.46 13.86 -31.37
C HIS A 8 17.59 14.99 -31.92
N ARG A 9 16.39 15.14 -31.35
CA ARG A 9 15.44 16.19 -31.70
C ARG A 9 14.93 16.81 -30.41
N GLU A 10 15.10 18.12 -30.28
CA GLU A 10 14.51 18.88 -29.18
C GLU A 10 13.00 19.00 -29.39
N THR A 11 12.24 18.94 -28.31
CA THR A 11 10.77 19.05 -28.32
C THR A 11 10.33 19.99 -27.22
N PHE A 12 9.17 20.62 -27.40
CA PHE A 12 8.65 21.55 -26.40
C PHE A 12 7.52 20.94 -25.56
N GLY A 13 7.42 21.40 -24.31
CA GLY A 13 6.39 20.94 -23.37
C GLY A 13 4.95 21.20 -23.84
N TYR A 14 4.73 22.24 -24.65
CA TYR A 14 3.40 22.54 -25.18
C TYR A 14 3.01 21.57 -26.32
N GLU A 15 3.97 21.15 -27.14
CA GLU A 15 3.74 20.18 -28.23
C GLU A 15 3.38 18.80 -27.65
N THR A 16 4.18 18.35 -26.68
CA THR A 16 3.93 17.05 -25.99
C THR A 16 2.60 17.05 -25.25
N LYS A 17 2.24 18.16 -24.59
CA LYS A 17 0.92 18.33 -23.97
C LYS A 17 -0.21 18.26 -25.00
N PHE A 18 -0.08 18.97 -26.13
CA PHE A 18 -1.09 18.96 -27.19
C PHE A 18 -1.28 17.55 -27.76
N LYS A 19 -0.18 16.84 -28.10
CA LYS A 19 -0.22 15.45 -28.57
C LYS A 19 -0.91 14.53 -27.56
N ARG A 20 -0.57 14.64 -26.27
CA ARG A 20 -1.21 13.83 -25.21
C ARG A 20 -2.70 14.08 -25.10
N GLU A 21 -3.12 15.34 -25.07
CA GLU A 21 -4.50 15.71 -24.77
C GLU A 21 -5.42 15.63 -25.98
N GLN A 22 -4.98 16.12 -27.14
CA GLN A 22 -5.82 16.24 -28.33
C GLN A 22 -5.74 15.01 -29.24
N CYS A 23 -4.55 14.47 -29.46
CA CYS A 23 -4.36 13.30 -30.34
C CYS A 23 -4.65 11.99 -29.59
N LEU A 24 -4.02 11.79 -28.44
CA LEU A 24 -4.09 10.52 -27.69
C LEU A 24 -5.24 10.47 -26.67
N LYS A 25 -5.70 11.63 -26.19
CA LYS A 25 -6.70 11.76 -25.12
C LYS A 25 -6.31 11.02 -23.82
N TRP A 26 -5.02 11.04 -23.47
CA TRP A 26 -4.50 10.34 -22.30
C TRP A 26 -4.35 11.25 -21.06
N PRO A 27 -4.54 10.71 -19.84
CA PRO A 27 -4.34 11.47 -18.61
C PRO A 27 -2.85 11.81 -18.41
N LYS A 28 -2.58 12.88 -17.65
CA LYS A 28 -1.21 13.32 -17.35
C LYS A 28 -0.50 12.30 -16.46
N THR A 29 0.55 11.69 -17.00
CA THR A 29 1.49 10.85 -16.25
C THR A 29 2.86 10.96 -16.93
N HIS A 30 3.95 10.79 -16.18
CA HIS A 30 5.31 10.84 -16.76
C HIS A 30 5.51 9.83 -17.89
N ALA A 31 4.89 8.65 -17.79
CA ALA A 31 4.96 7.64 -18.84
C ALA A 31 4.22 8.10 -20.11
N ASN A 32 3.00 8.64 -19.96
CA ASN A 32 2.22 9.13 -21.09
C ASN A 32 2.86 10.34 -21.76
N ASP A 33 3.45 11.24 -20.98
CA ASP A 33 4.18 12.40 -21.49
C ASP A 33 5.42 11.96 -22.29
N ALA A 34 6.15 10.94 -21.81
CA ALA A 34 7.29 10.37 -22.54
C ALA A 34 6.88 9.71 -23.86
N VAL A 35 5.76 8.96 -23.87
CA VAL A 35 5.23 8.37 -25.10
C VAL A 35 4.80 9.47 -26.09
N ALA A 36 4.12 10.51 -25.61
CA ALA A 36 3.73 11.65 -26.44
C ALA A 36 4.92 12.41 -27.04
N ALA A 37 6.07 12.43 -26.35
CA ALA A 37 7.30 13.03 -26.85
C ALA A 37 8.01 12.19 -27.92
N CYS A 38 7.87 10.86 -27.88
CA CYS A 38 8.47 9.95 -28.85
C CYS A 38 7.65 9.77 -30.13
N LEU A 39 6.37 10.14 -30.11
CA LEU A 39 5.44 9.95 -31.22
C LEU A 39 5.64 10.96 -32.34
N GLU A 40 5.76 10.44 -33.58
CA GLU A 40 5.71 11.26 -34.78
C GLU A 40 4.26 11.59 -35.16
N ASP A 41 4.09 12.56 -36.07
CA ASP A 41 2.77 13.05 -36.44
C ASP A 41 2.02 11.96 -37.25
N GLY A 42 0.86 11.55 -36.75
CA GLY A 42 0.03 10.50 -37.37
C GLY A 42 0.26 9.09 -36.82
N GLU A 43 1.24 8.89 -35.93
CA GLU A 43 1.41 7.61 -35.24
C GLU A 43 0.39 7.43 -34.11
N VAL A 44 -0.17 6.23 -34.02
CA VAL A 44 -1.13 5.86 -32.96
C VAL A 44 -0.56 4.70 -32.17
N VAL A 45 -0.31 4.92 -30.87
CA VAL A 45 0.12 3.87 -29.96
C VAL A 45 -1.10 3.31 -29.24
N LEU A 46 -1.29 1.99 -29.35
CA LEU A 46 -2.28 1.27 -28.56
C LEU A 46 -1.69 0.86 -27.21
N PRO A 47 -2.39 1.11 -26.09
CA PRO A 47 -1.92 0.66 -24.80
C PRO A 47 -1.93 -0.88 -24.75
N MET A 48 -0.86 -1.46 -24.21
CA MET A 48 -0.76 -2.90 -24.03
C MET A 48 -1.84 -3.40 -23.05
N ALA A 49 -2.50 -4.51 -23.39
CA ALA A 49 -3.56 -5.09 -22.55
C ALA A 49 -3.06 -5.63 -21.20
N ARG A 50 -1.74 -5.82 -21.06
CA ARG A 50 -1.09 -6.36 -19.86
C ARG A 50 -0.12 -5.34 -19.29
N ILE A 51 -0.12 -5.23 -17.96
CA ILE A 51 0.79 -4.42 -17.18
C ILE A 51 1.70 -5.37 -16.42
N LEU A 52 3.01 -5.12 -16.50
CA LEU A 52 4.01 -5.86 -15.73
C LEU A 52 4.41 -5.01 -14.53
N ILE A 53 4.14 -5.51 -13.33
CA ILE A 53 4.61 -4.88 -12.09
C ILE A 53 5.89 -5.58 -11.69
N LYS A 54 6.95 -4.80 -11.54
CA LYS A 54 8.28 -5.28 -11.17
C LYS A 54 8.71 -4.63 -9.88
N ASN A 55 9.12 -5.45 -8.91
CA ASN A 55 9.71 -4.97 -7.66
C ASN A 55 11.09 -5.60 -7.47
N HIS A 56 12.04 -4.78 -7.03
CA HIS A 56 13.41 -5.19 -6.71
C HIS A 56 13.63 -5.12 -5.20
N MET A 57 14.04 -6.24 -4.63
CA MET A 57 14.22 -6.39 -3.20
C MET A 57 15.70 -6.32 -2.84
N ALA A 58 16.07 -5.32 -2.05
CA ALA A 58 17.43 -5.12 -1.54
C ALA A 58 17.94 -6.34 -0.74
N SER A 59 19.22 -6.72 -0.87
CA SER A 59 19.77 -7.99 -0.35
C SER A 59 19.42 -8.25 1.13
N GLY A 60 19.56 -7.23 1.98
CA GLY A 60 19.25 -7.32 3.42
C GLY A 60 18.30 -6.25 3.93
N ASP A 61 17.97 -6.38 5.22
CA ASP A 61 17.29 -5.33 5.99
C ASP A 61 18.37 -4.36 6.50
N TYR A 62 18.65 -3.30 5.72
CA TYR A 62 19.68 -2.30 6.05
C TYR A 62 19.24 -1.35 7.16
N GLN A 63 17.95 -1.03 7.23
CA GLN A 63 17.40 -0.26 8.34
C GLN A 63 17.21 -1.18 9.55
N GLN A 64 18.03 -0.99 10.58
CA GLN A 64 18.04 -1.82 11.80
C GLN A 64 17.33 -1.17 12.98
N THR A 65 17.12 0.15 12.94
CA THR A 65 16.47 0.92 14.00
C THR A 65 15.42 1.87 13.44
N ALA A 66 14.49 2.26 14.30
CA ALA A 66 13.43 3.23 14.03
C ALA A 66 13.21 4.16 15.23
N GLY A 67 12.44 5.23 15.01
CA GLY A 67 12.17 6.27 15.99
C GLY A 67 13.13 7.45 15.91
N ARG A 68 12.76 8.58 16.55
CA ARG A 68 13.51 9.86 16.49
C ARG A 68 14.98 9.73 16.91
N HIS A 69 15.26 8.83 17.85
CA HIS A 69 16.60 8.58 18.38
C HIS A 69 17.04 7.11 18.21
N SER A 70 16.54 6.41 17.19
CA SER A 70 16.90 4.99 16.93
C SER A 70 16.59 4.01 18.07
N GLN A 71 15.74 4.41 19.01
CA GLN A 71 15.39 3.67 20.21
C GLN A 71 14.63 2.36 19.96
N GLN A 72 14.00 2.20 18.80
CA GLN A 72 13.29 0.97 18.45
C GLN A 72 14.14 0.10 17.53
N ARG A 73 14.61 -1.05 18.02
CA ARG A 73 15.32 -2.03 17.20
C ARG A 73 14.34 -2.81 16.33
N LEU A 74 14.59 -2.83 15.02
CA LEU A 74 13.78 -3.56 14.05
C LEU A 74 14.23 -5.03 13.99
N PRO A 75 13.29 -5.98 13.81
CA PRO A 75 13.64 -7.38 13.67
C PRO A 75 14.27 -7.66 12.30
N THR A 76 15.56 -8.00 12.30
CA THR A 76 16.34 -8.33 11.10
C THR A 76 16.22 -9.82 10.75
N GLY A 77 16.32 -10.16 9.46
CA GLY A 77 16.42 -11.55 9.02
C GLY A 77 15.09 -12.30 8.99
N LYS A 78 15.14 -13.61 9.26
CA LYS A 78 13.94 -14.47 9.30
C LYS A 78 13.29 -14.41 10.66
N LEU A 79 11.98 -14.31 10.68
CA LEU A 79 11.16 -14.37 11.88
C LEU A 79 10.09 -15.46 11.65
N PHE A 80 9.97 -16.41 12.57
CA PHE A 80 9.04 -17.55 12.42
C PHE A 80 9.17 -18.27 11.05
N GLY A 81 10.41 -18.41 10.55
CA GLY A 81 10.71 -19.06 9.27
C GLY A 81 10.45 -18.21 8.01
N LEU A 82 9.88 -17.01 8.15
CA LEU A 82 9.55 -16.10 7.04
C LEU A 82 10.45 -14.87 7.04
N ARG A 83 10.77 -14.34 5.86
CA ARG A 83 11.45 -13.05 5.70
C ARG A 83 10.64 -12.10 4.82
N LYS A 84 11.03 -10.82 4.83
CA LYS A 84 10.46 -9.80 3.95
C LYS A 84 10.60 -10.24 2.49
N GLY A 85 9.53 -10.14 1.71
CA GLY A 85 9.47 -10.55 0.31
C GLY A 85 9.18 -12.03 0.07
N ASP A 86 9.01 -12.86 1.10
CA ASP A 86 8.48 -14.22 0.89
C ASP A 86 7.00 -14.14 0.48
N LYS A 87 6.59 -15.01 -0.46
CA LYS A 87 5.19 -15.12 -0.89
C LYS A 87 4.48 -16.09 0.04
N VAL A 88 3.38 -15.65 0.64
CA VAL A 88 2.64 -16.40 1.66
C VAL A 88 1.15 -16.42 1.36
N ALA A 89 0.51 -17.55 1.64
CA ALA A 89 -0.93 -17.69 1.68
C ALA A 89 -1.39 -17.45 3.12
N THR A 90 -2.44 -16.64 3.27
CA THR A 90 -3.12 -16.38 4.53
C THR A 90 -4.62 -16.54 4.35
N PRO A 91 -5.42 -16.68 5.44
CA PRO A 91 -6.88 -16.70 5.36
C PRO A 91 -7.49 -15.45 4.70
N HIS A 92 -6.75 -14.35 4.63
CA HIS A 92 -7.20 -13.09 4.05
C HIS A 92 -6.81 -12.92 2.57
N GLY A 93 -6.00 -13.84 2.03
CA GLY A 93 -5.50 -13.78 0.66
C GLY A 93 -4.02 -14.16 0.56
N VAL A 94 -3.54 -14.17 -0.68
CA VAL A 94 -2.14 -14.46 -1.03
C VAL A 94 -1.42 -13.14 -1.26
N GLY A 95 -0.21 -13.00 -0.74
CA GLY A 95 0.61 -11.82 -0.97
C GLY A 95 2.04 -11.99 -0.47
N PHE A 96 2.76 -10.88 -0.35
CA PHE A 96 4.15 -10.83 0.08
C PHE A 96 4.28 -10.26 1.49
N VAL A 97 5.21 -10.81 2.28
CA VAL A 97 5.55 -10.28 3.60
C VAL A 97 6.25 -8.93 3.43
N LYS A 98 5.62 -7.84 3.87
CA LYS A 98 6.17 -6.47 3.78
C LYS A 98 6.73 -5.98 5.11
N GLY A 99 6.05 -6.28 6.21
CA GLY A 99 6.45 -5.89 7.55
C GLY A 99 6.46 -7.09 8.50
N LYS A 100 7.33 -7.02 9.52
CA LYS A 100 7.53 -8.07 10.52
C LYS A 100 7.42 -7.44 11.91
N ARG A 101 6.80 -8.15 12.85
CA ARG A 101 6.78 -7.79 14.28
C ARG A 101 7.30 -8.98 15.08
N SER A 102 8.20 -8.73 16.03
CA SER A 102 8.78 -9.75 16.92
C SER A 102 7.71 -10.60 17.61
N THR A 103 6.53 -10.04 17.84
CA THR A 103 5.35 -10.70 18.43
C THR A 103 4.69 -11.77 17.55
N GLY A 104 5.18 -12.04 16.35
CA GLY A 104 4.61 -13.10 15.48
C GLY A 104 3.49 -12.64 14.57
N TYR A 105 3.53 -11.37 14.16
CA TYR A 105 2.58 -10.81 13.20
C TYR A 105 3.31 -10.24 11.98
N PHE A 106 2.71 -10.43 10.82
CA PHE A 106 3.21 -9.97 9.54
C PHE A 106 2.22 -9.02 8.86
N ALA A 107 2.75 -7.99 8.20
CA ALA A 107 1.99 -7.19 7.27
C ALA A 107 2.15 -7.80 5.88
N ILE A 108 1.02 -8.19 5.27
CA ILE A 108 0.95 -8.80 3.95
C ILE A 108 0.46 -7.75 2.96
N ALA A 109 1.18 -7.63 1.86
CA ALA A 109 0.87 -6.69 0.79
C ALA A 109 1.04 -7.34 -0.57
N ASP A 110 0.34 -6.80 -1.55
CA ASP A 110 0.52 -7.16 -2.95
C ASP A 110 1.84 -6.60 -3.50
N LEU A 111 2.23 -7.00 -4.72
CA LEU A 111 3.47 -6.53 -5.35
C LEU A 111 3.46 -5.02 -5.58
N ASP A 112 2.29 -4.46 -5.88
CA ASP A 112 2.00 -3.02 -5.99
C ASP A 112 2.15 -2.26 -4.65
N GLY A 113 2.30 -2.99 -3.55
CA GLY A 113 2.40 -2.43 -2.21
C GLY A 113 1.05 -2.14 -1.55
N THR A 114 -0.07 -2.47 -2.19
CA THR A 114 -1.39 -2.45 -1.56
C THR A 114 -1.42 -3.41 -0.38
N VAL A 115 -1.82 -2.91 0.79
CA VAL A 115 -1.91 -3.74 2.00
C VAL A 115 -3.12 -4.66 1.90
N ILE A 116 -2.89 -5.98 1.94
CA ILE A 116 -3.94 -6.99 1.99
C ILE A 116 -4.39 -7.16 3.44
N HIS A 117 -3.43 -7.31 4.36
CA HIS A 117 -3.71 -7.42 5.78
C HIS A 117 -2.52 -6.91 6.61
N ALA A 118 -2.78 -6.06 7.60
CA ALA A 118 -1.72 -5.41 8.38
C ALA A 118 -1.13 -6.27 9.50
N SER A 119 -1.82 -7.34 9.92
CA SER A 119 -1.50 -8.11 11.13
C SER A 119 -1.86 -9.60 11.00
N ALA A 120 -1.36 -10.29 9.99
CA ALA A 120 -1.57 -11.73 9.86
C ALA A 120 -0.72 -12.48 10.90
N LYS A 121 -1.32 -13.43 11.64
CA LYS A 121 -0.61 -14.28 12.61
C LYS A 121 0.36 -15.20 11.87
N ALA A 122 1.58 -15.35 12.37
CA ALA A 122 2.62 -16.20 11.79
C ALA A 122 2.16 -17.64 11.54
N ILE A 123 1.40 -18.21 12.46
CA ILE A 123 0.87 -19.59 12.36
C ILE A 123 -0.05 -19.76 11.15
N ASN A 124 -0.76 -18.70 10.76
CA ASN A 124 -1.71 -18.72 9.66
C ASN A 124 -1.05 -18.38 8.31
N CYS A 125 0.27 -18.14 8.29
CA CYS A 125 1.01 -17.79 7.10
C CYS A 125 1.74 -19.01 6.54
N ILE A 126 1.20 -19.60 5.47
CA ILE A 126 1.85 -20.73 4.78
C ILE A 126 2.74 -20.16 3.67
N ARG A 127 4.03 -20.50 3.67
CA ARG A 127 4.96 -20.03 2.63
C ARG A 127 4.72 -20.76 1.31
N LEU A 128 4.41 -20.00 0.26
CA LEU A 128 4.27 -20.51 -1.11
C LEU A 128 5.59 -20.46 -1.87
N ALA A 129 6.33 -19.36 -1.73
CA ALA A 129 7.61 -19.21 -2.39
C ALA A 129 8.59 -18.40 -1.53
N ALA A 130 9.85 -18.79 -1.56
CA ALA A 130 10.92 -17.99 -0.98
C ALA A 130 11.15 -16.71 -1.79
N ARG A 131 11.58 -15.65 -1.10
CA ARG A 131 11.92 -14.37 -1.72
C ARG A 131 12.92 -14.55 -2.86
N LYS A 132 12.62 -13.88 -3.97
CA LYS A 132 13.51 -13.62 -5.11
C LYS A 132 14.04 -12.18 -5.05
N THR A 133 15.16 -11.92 -5.72
CA THR A 133 15.74 -10.57 -5.89
C THR A 133 14.81 -9.67 -6.67
N THR A 134 14.28 -10.20 -7.77
CA THR A 134 13.30 -9.55 -8.63
C THR A 134 12.00 -10.32 -8.58
N GLN A 135 10.92 -9.60 -8.36
CA GLN A 135 9.56 -10.11 -8.35
C GLN A 135 8.80 -9.44 -9.50
N ILE A 136 8.11 -10.25 -10.31
CA ILE A 136 7.38 -9.79 -11.48
C ILE A 136 6.00 -10.44 -11.45
N GLU A 137 4.95 -9.64 -11.61
CA GLU A 137 3.60 -10.12 -11.80
C GLU A 137 2.98 -9.43 -13.02
N SER A 138 2.30 -10.21 -13.86
CA SER A 138 1.55 -9.69 -15.00
C SER A 138 0.09 -9.57 -14.63
N HIS A 139 -0.48 -8.39 -14.84
CA HIS A 139 -1.88 -8.11 -14.61
C HIS A 139 -2.52 -7.62 -15.90
N THR A 140 -3.79 -7.95 -16.12
CA THR A 140 -4.55 -7.35 -17.22
C THR A 140 -5.00 -5.95 -16.82
N VAL A 141 -5.07 -5.01 -17.76
CA VAL A 141 -5.53 -3.64 -17.48
C VAL A 141 -6.90 -3.64 -16.81
N ALA A 142 -7.81 -4.53 -17.25
CA ALA A 142 -9.13 -4.71 -16.65
C ALA A 142 -9.06 -5.13 -15.17
N GLU A 143 -8.19 -6.08 -14.81
CA GLU A 143 -8.04 -6.57 -13.43
C GLU A 143 -7.52 -5.49 -12.49
N LEU A 144 -6.62 -4.63 -12.96
CA LEU A 144 -6.11 -3.52 -12.16
C LEU A 144 -7.16 -2.44 -11.95
N ILE A 145 -7.92 -2.07 -12.99
CA ILE A 145 -8.97 -1.04 -12.91
C ILE A 145 -10.12 -1.52 -12.02
N LEU A 146 -10.68 -2.70 -12.32
CA LEU A 146 -11.77 -3.30 -11.54
C LEU A 146 -11.31 -3.63 -10.12
N GLY A 147 -10.11 -4.20 -9.99
CA GLY A 147 -9.51 -4.49 -8.70
C GLY A 147 -9.34 -3.22 -7.87
N ARG A 148 -8.91 -2.09 -8.44
CA ARG A 148 -8.80 -0.81 -7.71
C ARG A 148 -10.17 -0.29 -7.26
N GLN A 149 -11.18 -0.28 -8.14
CA GLN A 149 -12.53 0.15 -7.78
C GLN A 149 -13.14 -0.69 -6.66
N VAL A 150 -13.09 -2.02 -6.75
CA VAL A 150 -13.61 -2.93 -5.71
C VAL A 150 -12.86 -2.73 -4.39
N ARG A 151 -11.54 -2.49 -4.46
CA ARG A 151 -10.70 -2.21 -3.28
C ARG A 151 -11.07 -0.88 -2.62
N ASP A 152 -11.29 0.19 -3.40
CA ASP A 152 -11.66 1.50 -2.89
C ASP A 152 -13.02 1.46 -2.16
N ILE A 153 -14.00 0.76 -2.74
CA ILE A 153 -15.31 0.53 -2.12
C ILE A 153 -15.16 -0.22 -0.79
N ARG A 154 -14.33 -1.27 -0.75
CA ARG A 154 -14.08 -2.02 0.50
C ARG A 154 -13.41 -1.18 1.57
N VAL A 155 -12.43 -0.36 1.21
CA VAL A 155 -11.75 0.55 2.14
C VAL A 155 -12.72 1.60 2.69
N GLN A 156 -13.63 2.12 1.86
CA GLN A 156 -14.68 3.03 2.31
C GLN A 156 -15.63 2.35 3.30
N ALA A 157 -16.11 1.15 2.97
CA ALA A 157 -17.00 0.38 3.86
C ALA A 157 -16.34 0.03 5.21
N GLU A 158 -15.04 -0.28 5.25
CA GLU A 158 -14.31 -0.54 6.50
C GLU A 158 -14.15 0.73 7.35
N LYS A 159 -13.92 1.88 6.71
CA LYS A 159 -13.86 3.19 7.40
C LYS A 159 -15.21 3.58 7.99
N GLU A 160 -16.29 3.38 7.24
CA GLU A 160 -17.66 3.63 7.72
C GLU A 160 -18.01 2.74 8.90
N ASN A 161 -17.72 1.44 8.82
CA ASN A 161 -17.95 0.52 9.93
C ASN A 161 -17.15 0.89 11.19
N LYS A 162 -15.91 1.37 11.05
CA LYS A 162 -15.14 1.90 12.19
C LYS A 162 -15.76 3.17 12.77
N LYS A 163 -16.30 4.06 11.93
CA LYS A 163 -17.01 5.28 12.37
C LYS A 163 -18.25 4.92 13.19
N VAL A 164 -19.07 3.96 12.72
CA VAL A 164 -20.26 3.47 13.41
C VAL A 164 -19.92 2.81 14.76
N LYS A 165 -18.84 2.02 14.83
CA LYS A 165 -18.41 1.44 16.11
C LYS A 165 -17.91 2.49 17.10
N LYS A 166 -17.26 3.55 16.62
CA LYS A 166 -16.79 4.66 17.48
C LYS A 166 -17.95 5.46 18.06
N THR A 167 -19.00 5.73 17.28
CA THR A 167 -20.19 6.46 17.75
C THR A 167 -21.03 5.65 18.74
N LYS A 168 -21.12 4.32 18.56
CA LYS A 168 -21.80 3.43 19.52
C LYS A 168 -21.07 3.35 20.86
N ASN A 169 -19.74 3.37 20.86
CA ASN A 169 -18.94 3.33 22.10
C ASN A 169 -18.93 4.66 22.87
N SER A 170 -19.19 5.80 22.21
CA SER A 170 -19.30 7.11 22.89
C SER A 170 -20.69 7.40 23.45
N ALA A 171 -21.71 6.60 23.11
CA ALA A 171 -23.09 6.78 23.58
C ALA A 171 -23.41 5.99 24.87
N ALA A 172 -22.43 5.29 25.45
CA ALA A 172 -22.60 4.40 26.60
C ALA A 172 -22.17 5.01 27.95
N GLN A 173 -22.29 6.32 28.13
CA GLN A 173 -22.25 6.96 29.45
C GLN A 173 -23.60 7.65 29.68
N PRO A 174 -24.47 7.14 30.57
CA PRO A 174 -25.64 7.92 30.98
C PRO A 174 -25.16 9.21 31.65
N PRO A 175 -25.81 10.36 31.42
CA PRO A 175 -25.46 11.59 32.12
C PRO A 175 -25.62 11.34 33.63
N ALA A 176 -24.57 11.60 34.40
CA ALA A 176 -24.65 11.56 35.85
C ALA A 176 -25.69 12.57 36.32
N PHE A 177 -26.87 12.10 36.69
CA PHE A 177 -27.89 12.92 37.36
C PHE A 177 -27.35 13.24 38.76
N TYR A 178 -26.80 14.45 38.90
CA TYR A 178 -26.40 15.00 40.19
C TYR A 178 -27.68 15.39 40.95
N LEU A 179 -28.14 14.55 41.88
CA LEU A 179 -29.18 14.95 42.82
C LEU A 179 -28.51 15.72 43.96
N PRO A 180 -28.80 17.02 44.14
CA PRO A 180 -28.27 17.77 45.26
C PRO A 180 -29.08 17.44 46.52
N GLY A 181 -28.40 16.92 47.54
CA GLY A 181 -28.92 16.93 48.91
C GLY A 181 -29.19 15.57 49.51
N LEU A 182 -28.17 15.01 50.16
CA LEU A 182 -28.31 14.17 51.34
C LEU A 182 -26.94 14.13 52.04
N ASN A 183 -26.77 15.02 53.02
CA ASN A 183 -25.69 14.92 54.00
C ASN A 183 -26.11 13.85 55.03
N PRO A 184 -25.41 12.71 55.15
CA PRO A 184 -25.60 11.84 56.29
C PRO A 184 -24.94 12.50 57.50
N GLY A 185 -25.78 12.73 58.51
CA GLY A 185 -25.44 13.46 59.71
C GLY A 185 -24.32 12.82 60.52
N VAL A 186 -23.62 13.72 61.20
CA VAL A 186 -22.78 13.46 62.36
C VAL A 186 -23.63 12.76 63.43
N SER A 187 -23.44 11.45 63.62
CA SER A 187 -23.87 10.78 64.85
C SER A 187 -22.64 10.53 65.71
N ARG A 188 -22.50 11.35 66.75
CA ARG A 188 -21.76 11.00 67.96
C ARG A 188 -22.41 9.76 68.60
N ALA A 189 -21.60 8.88 69.13
CA ALA A 189 -21.98 7.87 70.12
C ALA A 189 -20.85 7.76 71.16
N PRO A 190 -21.16 7.27 72.38
CA PRO A 190 -20.75 7.83 73.67
C PRO A 190 -19.27 7.66 74.05
#